data_AF-A0AAI9AHG4-F1
#
_entry.id   AF-A0AAI9AHG4-F1
#
_cell.length_a   1.000
_cell.length_b   1.000
_cell.length_c   1.000
_cell.angle_alpha   90.00
_cell.angle_beta   90.00
_cell.angle_gamma   90.00
#
_symmetry.space_group_name_H-M   'P 1'
#
loop_
_entity.id
_entity.type
_entity.pdbx_description
1 polymer ?
#
loop_
_entity_poly.entity_id
_entity_poly.type
_entity_poly.pdbx_seq_one_letter_code
_entity_poly.pdbx_strand_id
1 'polypeptide(L)'
;MKKEKNMVDVIFQNRRNFIILGLTGRIGSGCSTAAKFLSQNKKDHNLKEICIDDQSSNAKRKKYIIWNFYKENWYPFKVITLSDIITLFIFKYSYNELASVISYFNEKIREAKNVFNNYNKNFIEKEEKFYKRFKNFNEIEFDAIISSKEYENIRGEFSCLLGNIKDEEYFESISKNTIEKFWEASRKFKEILNKKSYKNYTDLYQLCGDNIRLYGDIKISKEKINSQNIYSIAEITNKIIKIYRRENKKLNKPTYIVLDAIRNVLEAYYFRERYSAFYLIAINTNDEDIKYRLSNKDNKLTQEEIKNILTHEDKELELKSLEDFVSQNIRACIVDSDIFIKNNGKNIHDEFLKLEMYGNLIKYISLIQHPGLITPSHDELMMQIAFTSKLMSGCISRQVGACVTNQYGSVKSIGWNDVAEGQTSCILRSASEILKNSNSNAYSAFEKTSKFKEKCLKKEYTEDNISLLKAKGLNDSYCFKSIYTKCEEKQTYNQVHTRALHAEENAFLQLAKYGSGESIIDGTLYSTASPCELCSKKAYQLGIKRIIYIDPYPGIAKENILQSGEHPPKIELFTGAIGTAFHKLYTQIIPYKDEINSLLINLEKDNKCV
;
A
#
# COMPACT_ATOMS: atom_id res chain seq x y z
N MET A 1 37.62 30.79 -3.46
CA MET A 1 37.34 30.38 -2.07
C MET A 1 36.13 29.44 -2.07
N LYS A 2 36.23 28.23 -1.50
CA LYS A 2 35.05 27.40 -1.25
C LYS A 2 34.19 28.15 -0.22
N LYS A 3 32.98 28.58 -0.57
CA LYS A 3 32.01 29.04 0.45
C LYS A 3 31.93 27.94 1.52
N GLU A 4 32.23 28.28 2.77
CA GLU A 4 32.00 27.34 3.87
C GLU A 4 30.53 26.92 3.79
N LYS A 5 30.28 25.62 3.61
CA LYS A 5 28.91 25.11 3.63
C LYS A 5 28.35 25.40 5.01
N ASN A 6 27.21 26.09 5.07
CA ASN A 6 26.49 26.28 6.31
C ASN A 6 26.25 24.91 6.96
N MET A 7 26.61 24.76 8.24
CA MET A 7 26.45 23.49 8.97
C MET A 7 24.98 23.01 8.95
N VAL A 8 24.03 23.96 8.96
CA VAL A 8 22.60 23.67 8.79
C VAL A 8 22.31 22.96 7.47
N ASP A 9 22.89 23.44 6.36
CA ASP A 9 22.70 22.82 5.04
C ASP A 9 23.25 21.40 4.99
N VAL A 10 24.36 21.12 5.71
CA VAL A 10 24.93 19.78 5.82
C VAL A 10 23.98 18.82 6.56
N ILE A 11 23.31 19.28 7.61
CA ILE A 11 22.35 18.49 8.40
C ILE A 11 21.18 18.02 7.53
N PHE A 12 20.62 18.91 6.70
CA PHE A 12 19.54 18.54 5.79
C PHE A 12 20.02 17.83 4.51
N GLN A 13 21.32 17.90 4.19
CA GLN A 13 21.87 17.38 2.92
C GLN A 13 21.55 15.89 2.72
N ASN A 14 21.59 15.07 3.78
CA ASN A 14 21.30 13.64 3.68
C ASN A 14 19.86 13.35 3.21
N ARG A 15 18.89 14.15 3.66
CA ARG A 15 17.48 14.04 3.23
C ARG A 15 17.25 14.64 1.85
N ARG A 16 17.96 15.71 1.51
CA ARG A 16 17.87 16.38 0.21
C ARG A 16 18.61 15.64 -0.90
N ASN A 17 19.57 14.76 -0.61
CA ASN A 17 20.34 14.06 -1.64
C ASN A 17 19.69 12.77 -2.15
N PHE A 18 18.82 12.12 -1.38
CA PHE A 18 18.29 10.81 -1.74
C PHE A 18 16.88 10.60 -1.18
N ILE A 19 15.92 10.34 -2.07
CA ILE A 19 14.52 10.08 -1.73
C ILE A 19 14.01 8.93 -2.61
N ILE A 20 13.31 7.98 -2.01
CA ILE A 20 12.58 6.94 -2.74
C ILE A 20 11.12 7.02 -2.34
N LEU A 21 10.25 7.18 -3.32
CA LEU A 21 8.80 7.11 -3.13
C LEU A 21 8.28 5.81 -3.76
N GLY A 22 7.51 5.03 -3.02
CA GLY A 22 6.66 3.99 -3.60
C GLY A 22 5.26 4.55 -3.81
N LEU A 23 4.66 4.35 -4.98
CA LEU A 23 3.24 4.66 -5.20
C LEU A 23 2.42 3.39 -5.19
N THR A 24 1.27 3.41 -4.52
CA THR A 24 0.31 2.31 -4.53
C THR A 24 -1.12 2.84 -4.55
N GLY A 25 -2.06 2.03 -5.03
CA GLY A 25 -3.44 2.41 -5.20
C GLY A 25 -4.15 1.52 -6.22
N ARG A 26 -5.48 1.50 -6.16
CA ARG A 26 -6.35 0.78 -7.09
C ARG A 26 -6.13 1.24 -8.54
N ILE A 27 -6.43 0.40 -9.52
CA ILE A 27 -6.41 0.85 -10.92
C ILE A 27 -7.37 2.03 -11.09
N GLY A 28 -6.91 3.11 -11.72
CA GLY A 28 -7.69 4.33 -11.91
C GLY A 28 -7.64 5.33 -10.74
N SER A 29 -6.95 5.00 -9.65
CA SER A 29 -6.70 5.93 -8.53
C SER A 29 -5.85 7.14 -8.91
N GLY A 30 -4.93 6.98 -9.87
CA GLY A 30 -4.04 8.04 -10.33
C GLY A 30 -2.58 7.91 -9.92
N CYS A 31 -2.11 6.71 -9.53
CA CYS A 31 -0.69 6.43 -9.29
C CYS A 31 0.22 6.90 -10.44
N SER A 32 -0.06 6.48 -11.67
CA SER A 32 0.75 6.92 -12.83
C SER A 32 0.60 8.42 -13.14
N THR A 33 -0.52 9.05 -12.79
CA THR A 33 -0.69 10.51 -12.86
C THR A 33 0.24 11.21 -11.87
N ALA A 34 0.32 10.71 -10.63
CA ALA A 34 1.25 11.19 -9.63
C ALA A 34 2.71 10.96 -10.06
N ALA A 35 3.07 9.76 -10.53
CA ALA A 35 4.42 9.47 -11.04
C ALA A 35 4.83 10.42 -12.17
N LYS A 36 3.91 10.69 -13.12
CA LYS A 36 4.14 11.63 -14.22
C LYS A 36 4.43 13.04 -13.69
N PHE A 37 3.59 13.54 -12.79
CA PHE A 37 3.80 14.85 -12.15
C PHE A 37 5.15 14.92 -11.42
N LEU A 38 5.49 13.90 -10.63
CA LEU A 38 6.76 13.84 -9.89
C LEU A 38 8.00 13.88 -10.80
N SER A 39 7.89 13.36 -12.02
CA SER A 39 8.99 13.33 -12.99
C SER A 39 9.19 14.63 -13.79
N GLN A 40 8.24 15.57 -13.70
CA GLN A 40 8.28 16.81 -14.46
C GLN A 40 9.26 17.82 -13.84
N ASN A 41 9.81 18.69 -14.69
CA ASN A 41 10.54 19.85 -14.20
C ASN A 41 9.54 20.86 -13.63
N LYS A 42 9.98 21.68 -12.68
CA LYS A 42 9.19 22.76 -12.08
C LYS A 42 8.46 23.63 -13.11
N LYS A 43 9.13 23.94 -14.24
CA LYS A 43 8.58 24.77 -15.32
C LYS A 43 7.39 24.14 -16.06
N ASP A 44 7.27 22.81 -16.01
CA ASP A 44 6.21 22.06 -16.67
C ASP A 44 4.99 21.88 -15.74
N HIS A 45 5.10 22.33 -14.48
CA HIS A 45 4.01 22.33 -13.53
C HIS A 45 3.09 23.54 -13.77
N ASN A 46 1.91 23.30 -14.34
CA ASN A 46 0.88 24.32 -14.50
C ASN A 46 0.14 24.57 -13.17
N LEU A 47 0.80 25.21 -12.20
CA LEU A 47 0.27 25.48 -10.87
C LEU A 47 0.06 26.98 -10.66
N LYS A 48 -1.08 27.34 -10.06
CA LYS A 48 -1.37 28.73 -9.70
C LYS A 48 -0.52 29.17 -8.52
N GLU A 49 -0.01 30.40 -8.59
CA GLU A 49 0.73 31.00 -7.50
C GLU A 49 -0.16 31.16 -6.26
N ILE A 50 0.41 30.82 -5.10
CA ILE A 50 -0.25 30.98 -3.82
C ILE A 50 0.23 32.29 -3.21
N CYS A 51 -0.71 33.19 -2.92
CA CYS A 51 -0.46 34.46 -2.23
C CYS A 51 -1.13 34.44 -0.85
N ILE A 52 -0.65 35.31 0.05
CA ILE A 52 -1.24 35.57 1.36
C ILE A 52 -1.62 37.05 1.48
N ASP A 53 -2.58 37.31 2.34
CA ASP A 53 -3.15 38.62 2.68
C ASP A 53 -3.41 38.66 4.21
N ASP A 54 -3.88 39.80 4.71
CA ASP A 54 -4.14 40.01 6.14
C ASP A 54 -5.22 39.06 6.71
N GLN A 55 -6.12 38.57 5.86
CA GLN A 55 -7.20 37.65 6.24
C GLN A 55 -6.84 36.17 6.03
N SER A 56 -5.60 35.87 5.63
CA SER A 56 -5.19 34.52 5.28
C SER A 56 -5.11 33.61 6.49
N SER A 57 -5.92 32.54 6.45
CA SER A 57 -5.98 31.51 7.49
C SER A 57 -4.65 30.76 7.66
N ASN A 58 -4.49 30.09 8.81
CA ASN A 58 -3.35 29.21 9.06
C ASN A 58 -3.17 28.13 7.98
N ALA A 59 -4.26 27.61 7.42
CA ALA A 59 -4.20 26.64 6.32
C ALA A 59 -3.62 27.26 5.04
N LYS A 60 -4.03 28.49 4.69
CA LYS A 60 -3.50 29.23 3.52
C LYS A 60 -2.03 29.59 3.73
N ARG A 61 -1.64 30.01 4.93
CA ARG A 61 -0.24 30.30 5.30
C ARG A 61 0.65 29.05 5.23
N LYS A 62 0.19 27.90 5.71
CA LYS A 62 0.92 26.62 5.55
C LYS A 62 1.15 26.29 4.06
N LYS A 63 0.12 26.42 3.22
CA LYS A 63 0.25 26.21 1.77
C LYS A 63 1.25 27.18 1.12
N TYR A 64 1.26 28.44 1.56
CA TYR A 64 2.20 29.46 1.10
C TYR A 64 3.66 29.14 1.46
N ILE A 65 3.93 28.69 2.69
CA ILE A 65 5.27 28.26 3.12
C ILE A 65 5.75 27.08 2.25
N ILE A 66 4.90 26.07 2.06
CA ILE A 66 5.19 24.93 1.19
C ILE A 66 5.47 25.39 -0.25
N TRP A 67 4.68 26.31 -0.78
CA TRP A 67 4.84 26.86 -2.12
C TRP A 67 6.20 27.55 -2.32
N ASN A 68 6.62 28.37 -1.36
CA ASN A 68 7.93 29.03 -1.40
C ASN A 68 9.08 28.03 -1.34
N PHE A 69 8.98 27.03 -0.46
CA PHE A 69 9.99 25.98 -0.36
C PHE A 69 10.10 25.17 -1.66
N TYR A 70 8.95 24.78 -2.22
CA TYR A 70 8.85 24.07 -3.49
C TYR A 70 9.51 24.80 -4.65
N LYS A 71 9.29 26.13 -4.75
CA LYS A 71 9.86 26.96 -5.82
C LYS A 71 11.39 26.83 -5.90
N GLU A 72 12.05 26.75 -4.76
CA GLU A 72 13.51 26.70 -4.67
C GLU A 72 14.09 25.29 -4.64
N ASN A 73 13.34 24.28 -4.18
CA ASN A 73 13.89 22.95 -3.85
C ASN A 73 13.35 21.80 -4.73
N TRP A 74 12.50 22.07 -5.71
CA TRP A 74 11.99 21.01 -6.58
C TRP A 74 13.07 20.40 -7.48
N TYR A 75 13.12 19.07 -7.50
CA TYR A 75 13.94 18.30 -8.42
C TYR A 75 13.14 17.12 -8.97
N PRO A 76 13.17 16.84 -10.28
CA PRO A 76 12.35 15.79 -10.90
C PRO A 76 12.77 14.40 -10.44
N PHE A 77 11.78 13.53 -10.22
CA PHE A 77 11.98 12.14 -9.84
C PHE A 77 12.21 11.26 -11.09
N LYS A 78 13.12 10.29 -10.99
CA LYS A 78 13.22 9.21 -11.97
C LYS A 78 12.12 8.18 -11.67
N VAL A 79 11.22 7.98 -12.63
CA VAL A 79 10.21 6.91 -12.56
C VAL A 79 10.85 5.58 -12.92
N ILE A 80 10.65 4.59 -12.07
CA ILE A 80 10.93 3.18 -12.33
C ILE A 80 9.60 2.46 -12.15
N THR A 81 9.08 1.81 -13.19
CA THR A 81 7.86 1.00 -13.03
C THR A 81 8.26 -0.46 -12.78
N LEU A 82 7.59 -1.14 -11.85
CA LEU A 82 7.88 -2.55 -11.60
C LEU A 82 7.56 -3.44 -12.82
N SER A 83 6.66 -2.99 -13.68
CA SER A 83 6.42 -3.64 -14.97
C SER A 83 7.65 -3.64 -15.86
N ASP A 84 8.45 -2.56 -15.88
CA ASP A 84 9.68 -2.55 -16.68
C ASP A 84 10.70 -3.60 -16.17
N ILE A 85 10.70 -3.84 -14.86
CA ILE A 85 11.53 -4.89 -14.25
C ILE A 85 11.07 -6.27 -14.69
N ILE A 86 9.75 -6.51 -14.77
CA ILE A 86 9.22 -7.76 -15.33
C ILE A 86 9.62 -7.91 -16.80
N THR A 87 9.60 -6.82 -17.59
CA THR A 87 10.09 -6.84 -18.98
C THR A 87 11.55 -7.27 -19.06
N LEU A 88 12.38 -6.94 -18.08
CA LEU A 88 13.79 -7.35 -18.05
C LEU A 88 13.93 -8.88 -17.95
N PHE A 89 13.07 -9.53 -17.16
CA PHE A 89 12.99 -10.99 -17.11
C PHE A 89 12.44 -11.59 -18.41
N ILE A 90 11.50 -10.92 -19.07
CA ILE A 90 10.98 -11.33 -20.38
C ILE A 90 12.09 -11.28 -21.44
N PHE A 91 12.83 -10.17 -21.53
CA PHE A 91 13.89 -9.97 -22.52
C PHE A 91 15.10 -10.89 -22.33
N LYS A 92 15.21 -11.61 -21.22
CA LYS A 92 16.15 -12.74 -21.10
C LYS A 92 15.93 -13.77 -22.21
N TYR A 93 14.68 -14.00 -22.61
CA TYR A 93 14.28 -15.05 -23.54
C TYR A 93 14.14 -14.54 -24.97
N SER A 94 14.61 -15.35 -25.92
CA SER A 94 14.30 -15.19 -27.34
C SER A 94 12.80 -15.35 -27.60
N TYR A 95 12.34 -14.93 -28.77
CA TYR A 95 10.94 -15.04 -29.17
C TYR A 95 10.42 -16.47 -29.05
N ASN A 96 11.16 -17.46 -29.58
CA ASN A 96 10.75 -18.86 -29.60
C ASN A 96 10.65 -19.43 -28.18
N GLU A 97 11.57 -19.05 -27.30
CA GLU A 97 11.51 -19.46 -25.90
C GLU A 97 10.33 -18.82 -25.17
N LEU A 98 10.09 -17.52 -25.39
CA LEU A 98 8.97 -16.82 -24.78
C LEU A 98 7.62 -17.38 -25.27
N ALA A 99 7.48 -17.63 -26.58
CA ALA A 99 6.31 -18.28 -27.16
C ALA A 99 6.06 -19.66 -26.53
N SER A 100 7.12 -20.44 -26.29
CA SER A 100 7.03 -21.73 -25.60
C SER A 100 6.55 -21.58 -24.15
N VAL A 101 7.05 -20.57 -23.43
CA VAL A 101 6.59 -20.25 -22.06
C VAL A 101 5.11 -19.87 -22.04
N ILE A 102 4.68 -19.04 -22.98
CA ILE A 102 3.28 -18.60 -23.07
C ILE A 102 2.36 -19.74 -23.48
N SER A 103 2.80 -20.60 -24.41
CA SER A 103 2.07 -21.83 -24.76
C SER A 103 1.84 -22.72 -23.54
N TYR A 104 2.87 -22.89 -22.70
CA TYR A 104 2.74 -23.60 -21.44
C TYR A 104 1.79 -22.92 -20.45
N PHE A 105 1.77 -21.57 -20.38
CA PHE A 105 0.77 -20.86 -19.57
C PHE A 105 -0.65 -21.17 -20.07
N ASN A 106 -0.88 -21.12 -21.38
CA ASN A 106 -2.19 -21.40 -21.98
C ASN A 106 -2.63 -22.84 -21.73
N GLU A 107 -1.72 -23.81 -21.78
CA GLU A 107 -1.98 -25.19 -21.37
C GLU A 107 -2.49 -25.25 -19.92
N LYS A 108 -1.79 -24.60 -18.97
CA LYS A 108 -2.20 -24.58 -17.55
C LYS A 108 -3.49 -23.82 -17.28
N ILE A 109 -3.79 -22.79 -18.08
CA ILE A 109 -5.08 -22.10 -18.04
C ILE A 109 -6.22 -23.02 -18.49
N ARG A 110 -6.03 -23.76 -19.60
CA ARG A 110 -7.02 -24.72 -20.09
C ARG A 110 -7.25 -25.86 -19.09
N GLU A 111 -6.16 -26.42 -18.55
CA GLU A 111 -6.24 -27.44 -17.50
C GLU A 111 -7.00 -26.92 -16.29
N ALA A 112 -6.68 -25.72 -15.80
CA ALA A 112 -7.39 -25.12 -14.67
C ALA A 112 -8.89 -24.96 -14.95
N LYS A 113 -9.27 -24.41 -16.11
CA LYS A 113 -10.68 -24.23 -16.48
C LYS A 113 -11.41 -25.57 -16.57
N ASN A 114 -10.80 -26.58 -17.17
CA ASN A 114 -11.37 -27.94 -17.24
C ASN A 114 -11.57 -28.54 -15.84
N VAL A 115 -10.58 -28.42 -14.97
CA VAL A 115 -10.64 -28.88 -13.58
C VAL A 115 -11.81 -28.23 -12.83
N PHE A 116 -11.99 -26.90 -12.95
CA PHE A 116 -13.05 -26.18 -12.25
C PHE A 116 -14.45 -26.35 -12.87
N ASN A 117 -14.54 -26.74 -14.15
CA ASN A 117 -15.82 -26.98 -14.81
C ASN A 117 -16.35 -28.41 -14.62
N ASN A 118 -15.47 -29.41 -14.47
CA ASN A 118 -15.86 -30.83 -14.58
C ASN A 118 -16.04 -31.62 -13.26
N TYR A 119 -15.68 -31.12 -12.07
CA TYR A 119 -15.66 -32.00 -10.88
C TYR A 119 -16.20 -31.48 -9.53
N ASN A 120 -16.92 -32.40 -8.88
CA ASN A 120 -17.36 -32.42 -7.48
C ASN A 120 -16.25 -33.00 -6.56
N LYS A 121 -15.90 -32.23 -5.53
CA LYS A 121 -15.40 -32.59 -4.17
C LYS A 121 -14.13 -33.43 -3.92
N ASN A 122 -13.54 -34.19 -4.84
CA ASN A 122 -12.35 -35.01 -4.52
C ASN A 122 -11.07 -34.56 -5.24
N PHE A 123 -10.64 -33.32 -5.01
CA PHE A 123 -9.37 -32.82 -5.51
C PHE A 123 -8.28 -32.92 -4.43
N ILE A 124 -7.06 -33.31 -4.82
CA ILE A 124 -5.88 -33.25 -3.94
C ILE A 124 -5.60 -31.76 -3.67
N GLU A 125 -5.72 -31.32 -2.40
CA GLU A 125 -5.59 -29.91 -1.98
C GLU A 125 -4.35 -29.19 -2.57
N LYS A 126 -3.26 -29.91 -2.83
CA LYS A 126 -2.01 -29.36 -3.40
C LYS A 126 -2.15 -28.93 -4.86
N GLU A 127 -2.84 -29.71 -5.70
CA GLU A 127 -3.03 -29.34 -7.09
C GLU A 127 -4.11 -28.25 -7.23
N GLU A 128 -5.10 -28.23 -6.32
CA GLU A 128 -6.20 -27.26 -6.38
C GLU A 128 -5.67 -25.83 -6.31
N LYS A 129 -4.69 -25.60 -5.42
CA LYS A 129 -4.07 -24.30 -5.20
C LYS A 129 -3.26 -23.83 -6.41
N PHE A 130 -2.55 -24.75 -7.07
CA PHE A 130 -1.82 -24.45 -8.30
C PHE A 130 -2.78 -23.99 -9.42
N TYR A 131 -3.86 -24.75 -9.67
CA TYR A 131 -4.82 -24.39 -10.72
C TYR A 131 -5.70 -23.19 -10.35
N LYS A 132 -5.98 -22.95 -9.07
CA LYS A 132 -6.69 -21.73 -8.60
C LYS A 132 -6.05 -20.46 -9.14
N ARG A 133 -4.71 -20.44 -9.23
CA ARG A 133 -3.97 -19.31 -9.79
C ARG A 133 -4.35 -19.08 -11.26
N PHE A 134 -4.37 -20.13 -12.08
CA PHE A 134 -4.62 -20.01 -13.52
C PHE A 134 -6.11 -19.82 -13.88
N LYS A 135 -7.04 -20.18 -12.99
CA LYS A 135 -8.49 -20.19 -13.23
C LYS A 135 -9.04 -18.90 -13.85
N ASN A 136 -8.58 -17.75 -13.36
CA ASN A 136 -9.15 -16.44 -13.72
C ASN A 136 -8.43 -15.78 -14.91
N PHE A 137 -7.40 -16.43 -15.48
CA PHE A 137 -6.65 -15.90 -16.61
C PHE A 137 -7.25 -16.30 -17.95
N ASN A 138 -7.01 -15.48 -18.96
CA ASN A 138 -7.37 -15.76 -20.35
C ASN A 138 -6.17 -16.33 -21.11
N GLU A 139 -6.46 -17.12 -22.14
CA GLU A 139 -5.40 -17.57 -23.04
C GLU A 139 -4.76 -16.36 -23.73
N ILE A 140 -3.43 -16.35 -23.79
CA ILE A 140 -2.62 -15.26 -24.29
C ILE A 140 -2.22 -15.59 -25.73
N GLU A 141 -2.76 -14.84 -26.69
CA GLU A 141 -2.45 -14.99 -28.11
C GLU A 141 -1.19 -14.21 -28.51
N PHE A 142 -0.01 -14.68 -28.10
CA PHE A 142 1.24 -13.92 -28.27
C PHE A 142 1.64 -13.71 -29.74
N ASP A 143 1.54 -14.75 -30.57
CA ASP A 143 1.93 -14.69 -32.00
C ASP A 143 1.04 -13.74 -32.82
N ALA A 144 -0.22 -13.56 -32.40
CA ALA A 144 -1.11 -12.56 -33.00
C ALA A 144 -0.73 -11.13 -32.57
N ILE A 145 -0.04 -10.99 -31.43
CA ILE A 145 0.29 -9.69 -30.84
C ILE A 145 1.59 -9.11 -31.40
N ILE A 146 2.68 -9.87 -31.49
CA ILE A 146 3.98 -9.36 -31.93
C ILE A 146 4.70 -10.36 -32.81
N SER A 147 5.29 -9.90 -33.92
CA SER A 147 6.06 -10.79 -34.78
C SER A 147 7.45 -11.10 -34.18
N SER A 148 8.01 -12.26 -34.51
CA SER A 148 9.37 -12.65 -34.08
C SER A 148 10.42 -11.58 -34.40
N LYS A 149 10.39 -11.03 -35.63
CA LYS A 149 11.33 -9.98 -36.07
C LYS A 149 11.16 -8.69 -35.26
N GLU A 150 9.93 -8.28 -34.98
CA GLU A 150 9.65 -7.08 -34.20
C GLU A 150 10.08 -7.23 -32.74
N TYR A 151 9.80 -8.38 -32.12
CA TYR A 151 10.24 -8.67 -30.76
C TYR A 151 11.76 -8.68 -30.63
N GLU A 152 12.48 -9.41 -31.49
CA GLU A 152 13.95 -9.48 -31.42
C GLU A 152 14.60 -8.11 -31.69
N ASN A 153 14.02 -7.30 -32.57
CA ASN A 153 14.49 -5.92 -32.79
C ASN A 153 14.35 -5.05 -31.54
N ILE A 154 13.26 -5.20 -30.77
CA ILE A 154 13.03 -4.44 -29.54
C ILE A 154 13.89 -4.99 -28.39
N ARG A 155 13.95 -6.31 -28.25
CA ARG A 155 14.78 -7.02 -27.27
C ARG A 155 16.25 -6.65 -27.44
N GLY A 156 16.72 -6.52 -28.69
CA GLY A 156 18.03 -5.98 -29.03
C GLY A 156 19.17 -6.63 -28.23
N GLU A 157 20.06 -5.79 -27.69
CA GLU A 157 21.22 -6.20 -26.88
C GLU A 157 20.89 -6.51 -25.40
N PHE A 158 19.62 -6.42 -24.98
CA PHE A 158 19.23 -6.55 -23.57
C PHE A 158 19.11 -8.00 -23.09
N SER A 159 19.38 -8.98 -23.95
CA SER A 159 19.32 -10.42 -23.65
C SER A 159 20.12 -10.82 -22.41
N CYS A 160 21.31 -10.22 -22.25
CA CYS A 160 22.24 -10.53 -21.18
C CYS A 160 22.10 -9.57 -19.99
N LEU A 161 21.33 -8.48 -20.11
CA LEU A 161 21.28 -7.40 -19.13
C LEU A 161 20.88 -7.91 -17.73
N LEU A 162 19.95 -8.85 -17.64
CA LEU A 162 19.56 -9.43 -16.35
C LEU A 162 20.69 -10.25 -15.70
N GLY A 163 21.39 -11.09 -16.48
CA GLY A 163 22.52 -11.88 -15.98
C GLY A 163 23.65 -10.98 -15.49
N ASN A 164 23.94 -9.96 -16.29
CA ASN A 164 24.90 -8.90 -16.03
C ASN A 164 24.60 -8.06 -14.78
N ILE A 165 23.31 -7.82 -14.47
CA ILE A 165 22.93 -7.13 -13.22
C ILE A 165 23.07 -8.08 -12.01
N LYS A 166 22.95 -9.39 -12.19
CA LYS A 166 23.10 -10.35 -11.10
C LYS A 166 24.56 -10.51 -10.67
N ASP A 167 25.48 -10.50 -11.63
CA ASP A 167 26.93 -10.48 -11.42
C ASP A 167 27.40 -9.15 -10.78
N GLU A 168 28.17 -9.19 -9.70
CA GLU A 168 28.59 -7.99 -8.98
C GLU A 168 29.66 -7.18 -9.73
N GLU A 169 30.61 -7.86 -10.37
CA GLU A 169 31.70 -7.20 -11.11
C GLU A 169 31.14 -6.52 -12.37
N TYR A 170 30.26 -7.22 -13.08
CA TYR A 170 29.60 -6.63 -14.25
C TYR A 170 28.61 -5.53 -13.87
N PHE A 171 27.87 -5.67 -12.77
CA PHE A 171 26.97 -4.64 -12.26
C PHE A 171 27.67 -3.28 -12.11
N GLU A 172 28.93 -3.28 -11.66
CA GLU A 172 29.70 -2.06 -11.54
C GLU A 172 30.02 -1.41 -12.89
N SER A 173 30.11 -2.17 -13.98
CA SER A 173 30.36 -1.61 -15.31
C SER A 173 29.12 -1.00 -15.98
N ILE A 174 27.91 -1.34 -15.51
CA ILE A 174 26.67 -0.90 -16.14
C ILE A 174 26.47 0.63 -15.99
N SER A 175 26.33 1.28 -17.14
CA SER A 175 26.06 2.73 -17.22
C SER A 175 24.57 3.04 -17.05
N LYS A 176 24.25 4.23 -16.54
CA LYS A 176 22.88 4.76 -16.54
C LYS A 176 22.28 4.81 -17.95
N ASN A 177 23.08 5.10 -18.98
CA ASN A 177 22.63 5.18 -20.37
C ASN A 177 22.09 3.84 -20.90
N THR A 178 22.72 2.73 -20.52
CA THR A 178 22.26 1.37 -20.87
C THR A 178 20.86 1.12 -20.29
N ILE A 179 20.64 1.52 -19.04
CA ILE A 179 19.34 1.41 -18.37
C ILE A 179 18.28 2.32 -19.01
N GLU A 180 18.64 3.54 -19.43
CA GLU A 180 17.72 4.44 -20.14
C GLU A 180 17.26 3.87 -21.50
N LYS A 181 18.20 3.33 -22.30
CA LYS A 181 17.86 2.64 -23.56
C LYS A 181 16.92 1.45 -23.33
N PHE A 182 17.14 0.70 -22.24
CA PHE A 182 16.25 -0.40 -21.87
C PHE A 182 14.83 0.08 -21.55
N TRP A 183 14.67 1.20 -20.84
CA TRP A 183 13.33 1.76 -20.58
C TRP A 183 12.58 2.14 -21.84
N GLU A 184 13.27 2.67 -22.85
CA GLU A 184 12.66 2.97 -24.15
C GLU A 184 12.19 1.70 -24.87
N ALA A 185 13.01 0.64 -24.84
CA ALA A 185 12.65 -0.65 -25.40
C ALA A 185 11.46 -1.30 -24.67
N SER A 186 11.47 -1.30 -23.33
CA SER A 186 10.36 -1.81 -22.52
C SER A 186 9.06 -1.04 -22.79
N ARG A 187 9.13 0.29 -22.91
CA ARG A 187 7.96 1.12 -23.25
C ARG A 187 7.37 0.73 -24.61
N LYS A 188 8.21 0.65 -25.66
CA LYS A 188 7.78 0.23 -27.00
C LYS A 188 7.11 -1.15 -26.97
N PHE A 189 7.71 -2.12 -26.27
CA PHE A 189 7.15 -3.46 -26.12
C PHE A 189 5.77 -3.42 -25.45
N LYS A 190 5.64 -2.73 -24.31
CA LYS A 190 4.37 -2.62 -23.58
C LYS A 190 3.29 -1.89 -24.39
N GLU A 191 3.65 -0.87 -25.17
CA GLU A 191 2.71 -0.16 -26.05
C GLU A 191 2.15 -1.09 -27.13
N ILE A 192 2.97 -1.95 -27.74
CA ILE A 192 2.53 -2.96 -28.72
C ILE A 192 1.55 -3.94 -28.08
N LEU A 193 1.90 -4.48 -26.91
CA LEU A 193 1.03 -5.42 -26.18
C LEU A 193 -0.32 -4.78 -25.83
N ASN A 194 -0.29 -3.55 -25.29
CA ASN A 194 -1.48 -2.84 -24.82
C ASN A 194 -2.42 -2.42 -25.97
N LYS A 195 -1.88 -1.99 -27.12
CA LYS A 195 -2.69 -1.58 -28.29
C LYS A 195 -3.52 -2.74 -28.86
N LYS A 196 -3.01 -3.97 -28.81
CA LYS A 196 -3.70 -5.12 -29.39
C LYS A 196 -4.66 -5.80 -28.41
N SER A 197 -4.24 -6.01 -27.16
CA SER A 197 -5.13 -6.54 -26.12
C SER A 197 -4.65 -6.13 -24.73
N TYR A 198 -5.36 -5.15 -24.13
CA TYR A 198 -5.10 -4.73 -22.75
C TYR A 198 -5.18 -5.88 -21.76
N LYS A 199 -6.14 -6.80 -21.96
CA LYS A 199 -6.37 -7.94 -21.08
C LYS A 199 -5.24 -8.96 -21.17
N ASN A 200 -4.77 -9.29 -22.38
CA ASN A 200 -3.64 -10.20 -22.57
C ASN A 200 -2.35 -9.60 -21.98
N TYR A 201 -2.16 -8.29 -22.12
CA TYR A 201 -1.06 -7.57 -21.50
C TYR A 201 -1.08 -7.69 -19.97
N THR A 202 -2.23 -7.41 -19.33
CA THR A 202 -2.33 -7.48 -17.86
C THR A 202 -2.15 -8.91 -17.35
N ASP A 203 -2.75 -9.89 -18.02
CA ASP A 203 -2.69 -11.30 -17.66
C ASP A 203 -1.24 -11.84 -17.78
N LEU A 204 -0.55 -11.51 -18.87
CA LEU A 204 0.86 -11.89 -19.08
C LEU A 204 1.76 -11.32 -17.98
N TYR A 205 1.69 -10.02 -17.71
CA TYR A 205 2.56 -9.38 -16.72
C TYR A 205 2.28 -9.87 -15.30
N GLN A 206 1.01 -10.16 -14.98
CA GLN A 206 0.64 -10.75 -13.70
C GLN A 206 1.23 -12.15 -13.55
N LEU A 207 1.07 -13.03 -14.55
CA LEU A 207 1.61 -14.38 -14.54
C LEU A 207 3.14 -14.39 -14.45
N CYS A 208 3.81 -13.54 -15.24
CA CYS A 208 5.25 -13.38 -15.17
C CYS A 208 5.70 -12.89 -13.79
N GLY A 209 5.05 -11.86 -13.23
CA GLY A 209 5.39 -11.32 -11.91
C GLY A 209 5.26 -12.36 -10.79
N ASP A 210 4.15 -13.10 -10.78
CA ASP A 210 3.91 -14.17 -9.81
C ASP A 210 4.92 -15.31 -9.96
N ASN A 211 5.28 -15.68 -11.20
CA ASN A 211 6.32 -16.69 -11.45
C ASN A 211 7.69 -16.22 -10.99
N ILE A 212 8.07 -14.97 -11.23
CA ILE A 212 9.35 -14.42 -10.77
C ILE A 212 9.45 -14.51 -9.25
N ARG A 213 8.37 -14.19 -8.53
CA ARG A 213 8.35 -14.27 -7.06
C ARG A 213 8.36 -15.71 -6.52
N LEU A 214 7.87 -16.70 -7.28
CA LEU A 214 7.90 -18.11 -6.89
C LEU A 214 9.22 -18.81 -7.25
N TYR A 215 9.64 -18.65 -8.52
CA TYR A 215 10.69 -19.46 -9.16
C TYR A 215 11.97 -18.67 -9.43
N GLY A 216 11.97 -17.35 -9.20
CA GLY A 216 13.09 -16.47 -9.54
C GLY A 216 13.25 -16.20 -11.04
N ASP A 217 12.26 -16.63 -11.85
CA ASP A 217 12.22 -16.52 -13.31
C ASP A 217 10.78 -16.56 -13.83
N ILE A 218 10.54 -16.21 -15.11
CA ILE A 218 9.18 -16.30 -15.69
C ILE A 218 8.77 -17.75 -16.01
N LYS A 219 9.74 -18.64 -16.22
CA LYS A 219 9.50 -20.07 -16.49
C LYS A 219 8.98 -20.76 -15.23
N ILE A 220 7.92 -21.55 -15.38
CA ILE A 220 7.41 -22.41 -14.31
C ILE A 220 8.40 -23.56 -14.12
N SER A 221 8.96 -23.69 -12.92
CA SER A 221 9.89 -24.76 -12.58
C SER A 221 9.68 -25.15 -11.12
N LYS A 222 8.92 -26.22 -10.87
CA LYS A 222 8.56 -26.67 -9.51
C LYS A 222 9.78 -26.95 -8.64
N GLU A 223 10.90 -27.36 -9.23
CA GLU A 223 12.18 -27.60 -8.56
C GLU A 223 12.87 -26.32 -8.06
N LYS A 224 12.51 -25.15 -8.61
CA LYS A 224 13.08 -23.85 -8.25
C LYS A 224 12.24 -23.04 -7.26
N ILE A 225 11.22 -23.63 -6.65
CA ILE A 225 10.43 -22.96 -5.62
C ILE A 225 11.35 -22.65 -4.43
N ASN A 226 11.54 -21.34 -4.16
CA ASN A 226 12.34 -20.86 -3.04
C ASN A 226 11.68 -19.60 -2.46
N SER A 227 11.48 -19.57 -1.15
CA SER A 227 10.90 -18.43 -0.45
C SER A 227 11.72 -17.14 -0.58
N GLN A 228 13.03 -17.25 -0.84
CA GLN A 228 13.91 -16.10 -1.09
C GLN A 228 13.56 -15.36 -2.38
N ASN A 229 12.96 -16.05 -3.37
CA ASN A 229 12.62 -15.46 -4.67
C ASN A 229 11.57 -14.36 -4.57
N ILE A 230 10.85 -14.26 -3.45
CA ILE A 230 9.80 -13.25 -3.23
C ILE A 230 10.29 -11.82 -3.42
N TYR A 231 11.58 -11.58 -3.20
CA TYR A 231 12.20 -10.28 -3.37
C TYR A 231 12.89 -10.07 -4.73
N SER A 232 12.83 -11.03 -5.65
CA SER A 232 13.58 -10.97 -6.93
C SER A 232 13.36 -9.66 -7.70
N ILE A 233 12.11 -9.19 -7.78
CA ILE A 233 11.78 -7.92 -8.46
C ILE A 233 12.36 -6.73 -7.68
N ALA A 234 12.22 -6.73 -6.36
CA ALA A 234 12.70 -5.66 -5.49
C ALA A 234 14.25 -5.58 -5.46
N GLU A 235 14.95 -6.71 -5.51
CA GLU A 235 16.41 -6.80 -5.56
C GLU A 235 16.99 -6.21 -6.84
N ILE A 236 16.40 -6.55 -8.00
CA ILE A 236 16.82 -5.98 -9.28
C ILE A 236 16.52 -4.48 -9.32
N THR A 237 15.35 -4.07 -8.84
CA THR A 237 14.99 -2.66 -8.70
C THR A 237 15.99 -1.91 -7.81
N ASN A 238 16.42 -2.53 -6.70
CA ASN A 238 17.42 -1.98 -5.80
C ASN A 238 18.79 -1.80 -6.46
N LYS A 239 19.22 -2.77 -7.28
CA LYS A 239 20.45 -2.62 -8.08
C LYS A 239 20.35 -1.44 -9.05
N ILE A 240 19.22 -1.28 -9.73
CA ILE A 240 18.97 -0.14 -10.62
C ILE A 240 18.99 1.19 -9.85
N ILE A 241 18.35 1.26 -8.68
CA ILE A 241 18.40 2.43 -7.79
C ILE A 241 19.85 2.80 -7.46
N LYS A 242 20.69 1.81 -7.15
CA LYS A 242 22.12 2.01 -6.86
C LYS A 242 22.89 2.55 -8.08
N ILE A 243 22.59 2.09 -9.30
CA ILE A 243 23.18 2.64 -10.54
C ILE A 243 22.86 4.13 -10.68
N TYR A 244 21.59 4.51 -10.55
CA TYR A 244 21.20 5.93 -10.60
C TYR A 244 21.88 6.76 -9.51
N ARG A 245 21.92 6.25 -8.29
CA ARG A 245 22.54 6.94 -7.15
C ARG A 245 24.04 7.16 -7.37
N ARG A 246 24.76 6.15 -7.87
CA ARG A 246 26.18 6.24 -8.17
C ARG A 246 26.48 7.32 -9.21
N GLU A 247 25.75 7.31 -10.32
CA GLU A 247 25.96 8.25 -11.41
C GLU A 247 25.61 9.68 -11.03
N ASN A 248 24.47 9.89 -10.35
CA ASN A 248 24.08 11.21 -9.87
C ASN A 248 25.05 11.73 -8.79
N LYS A 249 25.62 10.86 -7.93
CA LYS A 249 26.64 11.24 -6.95
C LYS A 249 27.91 11.78 -7.63
N LYS A 250 28.36 11.17 -8.73
CA LYS A 250 29.48 11.68 -9.55
C LYS A 250 29.20 13.09 -10.09
N LEU A 251 27.95 13.36 -10.44
CA LEU A 251 27.50 14.65 -10.96
C LEU A 251 27.10 15.66 -9.86
N ASN A 252 27.27 15.32 -8.58
CA ASN A 252 26.80 16.10 -7.44
C ASN A 252 25.31 16.49 -7.53
N LYS A 253 24.47 15.58 -8.04
CA LYS A 253 23.03 15.75 -8.18
C LYS A 253 22.27 14.89 -7.16
N PRO A 254 21.11 15.35 -6.66
CA PRO A 254 20.24 14.52 -5.85
C PRO A 254 19.69 13.34 -6.68
N THR A 255 19.35 12.26 -5.99
CA THR A 255 18.75 11.06 -6.58
C THR A 255 17.38 10.84 -5.99
N TYR A 256 16.37 11.26 -6.74
CA TYR A 256 14.97 11.09 -6.38
C TYR A 256 14.35 10.05 -7.29
N ILE A 257 13.78 9.01 -6.70
CA ILE A 257 13.23 7.87 -7.42
C ILE A 257 11.78 7.67 -7.00
N VAL A 258 10.91 7.46 -7.98
CA VAL A 258 9.54 7.02 -7.73
C VAL A 258 9.33 5.64 -8.34
N LEU A 259 8.94 4.69 -7.50
CA LEU A 259 8.55 3.34 -7.89
C LEU A 259 7.05 3.36 -8.19
N ASP A 260 6.69 3.28 -9.46
CA ASP A 260 5.28 3.34 -9.87
C ASP A 260 4.59 2.00 -9.66
N ALA A 261 3.43 2.06 -9.01
CA ALA A 261 2.50 0.96 -8.75
C ALA A 261 3.13 -0.27 -8.07
N ILE A 262 3.58 -0.11 -6.82
CA ILE A 262 3.85 -1.24 -5.92
C ILE A 262 2.52 -1.93 -5.59
N ARG A 263 2.43 -3.22 -5.94
CA ARG A 263 1.19 -4.02 -5.80
C ARG A 263 1.36 -5.25 -4.91
N ASN A 264 2.57 -5.52 -4.43
CA ASN A 264 2.83 -6.55 -3.44
C ASN A 264 3.45 -5.89 -2.20
N VAL A 265 2.86 -6.12 -1.03
CA VAL A 265 3.24 -5.42 0.20
C VAL A 265 4.67 -5.78 0.65
N LEU A 266 5.15 -6.98 0.32
CA LEU A 266 6.48 -7.44 0.70
C LEU A 266 7.58 -6.72 -0.08
N GLU A 267 7.29 -6.29 -1.31
CA GLU A 267 8.19 -5.40 -2.06
C GLU A 267 8.31 -4.04 -1.36
N ALA A 268 7.21 -3.48 -0.83
CA ALA A 268 7.26 -2.26 -0.03
C ALA A 268 8.07 -2.46 1.26
N TYR A 269 7.85 -3.57 1.99
CA TYR A 269 8.65 -3.92 3.16
C TYR A 269 10.14 -4.04 2.83
N TYR A 270 10.49 -4.65 1.69
CA TYR A 270 11.88 -4.78 1.26
C TYR A 270 12.60 -3.43 1.21
N PHE A 271 11.96 -2.39 0.64
CA PHE A 271 12.53 -1.05 0.57
C PHE A 271 12.46 -0.31 1.90
N ARG A 272 11.37 -0.44 2.66
CA ARG A 272 11.19 0.17 3.98
C ARG A 272 12.30 -0.24 4.96
N GLU A 273 12.63 -1.52 5.01
CA GLU A 273 13.66 -2.05 5.90
C GLU A 273 15.09 -1.67 5.46
N ARG A 274 15.30 -1.34 4.17
CA ARG A 274 16.63 -1.03 3.63
C ARG A 274 16.92 0.46 3.53
N TYR A 275 15.89 1.28 3.38
CA TYR A 275 16.03 2.70 3.10
C TYR A 275 15.20 3.53 4.08
N SER A 276 15.89 4.23 4.98
CA SER A 276 15.26 5.23 5.86
C SER A 276 14.56 6.37 5.09
N ALA A 277 15.01 6.61 3.85
CA ALA A 277 14.50 7.58 2.89
C ALA A 277 13.36 7.04 1.98
N PHE A 278 12.88 5.82 2.23
CA PHE A 278 11.72 5.25 1.54
C PHE A 278 10.41 5.67 2.21
N TYR A 279 9.42 6.06 1.40
CA TYR A 279 8.06 6.37 1.84
C TYR A 279 7.06 5.74 0.87
N LEU A 280 6.10 4.97 1.37
CA LEU A 280 5.00 4.44 0.58
C LEU A 280 3.81 5.41 0.59
N ILE A 281 3.36 5.83 -0.57
CA ILE A 281 2.25 6.76 -0.77
C ILE A 281 1.07 6.03 -1.41
N ALA A 282 -0.05 5.98 -0.69
CA ALA A 282 -1.33 5.53 -1.22
C ALA A 282 -2.03 6.69 -1.95
N ILE A 283 -2.31 6.51 -3.23
CA ILE A 283 -3.21 7.37 -3.99
C ILE A 283 -4.60 6.75 -3.92
N ASN A 284 -5.52 7.43 -3.24
CA ASN A 284 -6.87 6.94 -2.98
C ASN A 284 -7.90 7.74 -3.76
N THR A 285 -8.96 7.07 -4.21
CA THR A 285 -10.05 7.68 -4.97
C THR A 285 -11.35 6.97 -4.65
N ASN A 286 -12.45 7.72 -4.61
CA ASN A 286 -13.78 7.15 -4.44
C ASN A 286 -14.16 6.21 -5.60
N ASP A 287 -14.94 5.16 -5.31
CA ASP A 287 -15.35 4.14 -6.29
C ASP A 287 -16.05 4.72 -7.53
N GLU A 288 -16.85 5.78 -7.37
CA GLU A 288 -17.54 6.45 -8.46
C GLU A 288 -16.57 7.04 -9.49
N ASP A 289 -15.51 7.69 -9.02
CA ASP A 289 -14.50 8.31 -9.87
C ASP A 289 -13.63 7.24 -10.54
N ILE A 290 -13.31 6.15 -9.84
CA ILE A 290 -12.59 5.01 -10.45
C ILE A 290 -13.42 4.39 -11.58
N LYS A 291 -14.70 4.09 -11.31
CA LYS A 291 -15.61 3.54 -12.33
C LYS A 291 -15.68 4.46 -13.55
N TYR A 292 -15.86 5.76 -13.32
CA TYR A 292 -15.90 6.74 -14.40
C TYR A 292 -14.60 6.76 -15.22
N ARG A 293 -13.43 6.81 -14.58
CA ARG A 293 -12.12 6.84 -15.27
C ARG A 293 -11.86 5.56 -16.06
N LEU A 294 -12.25 4.41 -15.53
CA LEU A 294 -12.08 3.12 -16.19
C LEU A 294 -13.02 2.98 -17.40
N SER A 295 -14.26 3.46 -17.30
CA SER A 295 -15.22 3.45 -18.42
C SER A 295 -14.82 4.38 -19.57
N ASN A 296 -14.11 5.47 -19.27
CA ASN A 296 -13.69 6.49 -20.25
C ASN A 296 -12.24 6.35 -20.72
N LYS A 297 -11.58 5.24 -20.42
CA LYS A 297 -10.21 4.95 -20.89
C LYS A 297 -10.24 4.61 -22.39
N ASP A 298 -9.14 4.86 -23.11
CA ASP A 298 -9.01 4.63 -24.57
C ASP A 298 -9.45 3.21 -24.99
N ASN A 299 -9.23 2.22 -24.12
CA ASN A 299 -9.79 0.88 -24.21
C ASN A 299 -11.00 0.79 -23.26
N LYS A 300 -12.20 1.11 -23.76
CA LYS A 300 -13.44 1.12 -22.98
C LYS A 300 -13.68 -0.23 -22.32
N LEU A 301 -13.55 -0.29 -20.99
CA LEU A 301 -13.85 -1.48 -20.20
C LEU A 301 -15.36 -1.59 -19.97
N THR A 302 -15.89 -2.82 -20.00
CA THR A 302 -17.29 -3.07 -19.67
C THR A 302 -17.56 -2.88 -18.17
N GLN A 303 -18.82 -2.63 -17.80
CA GLN A 303 -19.20 -2.49 -16.38
C GLN A 303 -18.92 -3.76 -15.57
N GLU A 304 -19.09 -4.93 -16.19
CA GLU A 304 -18.80 -6.22 -15.57
C GLU A 304 -17.29 -6.40 -15.33
N GLU A 305 -16.45 -6.04 -16.29
CA GLU A 305 -15.00 -6.06 -16.12
C GLU A 305 -14.53 -5.11 -15.02
N ILE A 306 -15.08 -3.90 -14.96
CA ILE A 306 -14.76 -2.94 -13.90
C ILE A 306 -15.15 -3.52 -12.53
N LYS A 307 -16.34 -4.10 -12.40
CA LYS A 307 -16.78 -4.74 -11.16
C LYS A 307 -15.85 -5.89 -10.75
N ASN A 308 -15.41 -6.71 -11.70
CA ASN A 308 -14.49 -7.81 -11.44
C ASN A 308 -13.10 -7.33 -11.02
N ILE A 309 -12.59 -6.25 -11.61
CA ILE A 309 -11.32 -5.63 -11.20
C ILE A 309 -11.44 -5.14 -9.75
N LEU A 310 -12.44 -4.32 -9.44
CA LEU A 310 -12.59 -3.72 -8.11
C LEU A 310 -12.77 -4.79 -7.02
N THR A 311 -13.60 -5.81 -7.27
CA THR A 311 -13.80 -6.90 -6.30
C THR A 311 -12.53 -7.70 -6.06
N HIS A 312 -11.70 -7.89 -7.09
CA HIS A 312 -10.42 -8.57 -6.95
C HIS A 312 -9.38 -7.71 -6.20
N GLU A 313 -9.33 -6.40 -6.44
CA GLU A 313 -8.40 -5.49 -5.77
C GLU A 313 -8.73 -5.27 -4.27
N ASP A 314 -10.00 -5.36 -3.90
CA ASP A 314 -10.46 -5.16 -2.51
C ASP A 314 -10.42 -6.45 -1.67
N LYS A 315 -10.11 -7.59 -2.31
CA LYS A 315 -10.08 -8.89 -1.66
C LYS A 315 -8.95 -8.96 -0.64
N GLU A 316 -9.31 -9.24 0.60
CA GLU A 316 -8.33 -9.61 1.63
C GLU A 316 -7.83 -11.02 1.33
N LEU A 317 -6.52 -11.16 1.15
CA LEU A 317 -5.86 -12.44 0.93
C LEU A 317 -5.37 -12.97 2.28
N GLU A 318 -5.93 -14.09 2.71
CA GLU A 318 -5.41 -14.84 3.85
C GLU A 318 -4.13 -15.57 3.41
N LEU A 319 -3.02 -15.38 4.13
CA LEU A 319 -1.73 -16.00 3.81
C LEU A 319 -1.72 -17.48 4.25
N LYS A 320 -2.28 -18.38 3.44
CA LYS A 320 -2.41 -19.81 3.71
C LYS A 320 -1.49 -20.69 2.86
N SER A 321 -0.96 -20.17 1.76
CA SER A 321 -0.01 -20.86 0.91
C SER A 321 1.01 -19.91 0.30
N LEU A 322 2.06 -20.48 -0.29
CA LEU A 322 3.12 -19.71 -0.95
C LEU A 322 2.57 -18.81 -2.07
N GLU A 323 1.50 -19.25 -2.74
CA GLU A 323 0.83 -18.49 -3.79
C GLU A 323 0.21 -17.17 -3.28
N ASP A 324 -0.27 -17.15 -2.04
CA ASP A 324 -0.85 -15.94 -1.44
C ASP A 324 0.22 -14.86 -1.23
N PHE A 325 1.45 -15.26 -0.93
CA PHE A 325 2.58 -14.34 -0.71
C PHE A 325 3.07 -13.67 -2.01
N VAL A 326 2.92 -14.31 -3.16
CA VAL A 326 3.44 -13.82 -4.44
C VAL A 326 2.42 -13.00 -5.24
N SER A 327 1.14 -13.23 -4.99
CA SER A 327 0.06 -12.54 -5.67
C SER A 327 0.03 -11.03 -5.36
N GLN A 328 -0.67 -10.27 -6.19
CA GLN A 328 -0.89 -8.84 -5.90
C GLN A 328 -1.87 -8.68 -4.73
N ASN A 329 -1.51 -7.80 -3.79
CA ASN A 329 -2.34 -7.42 -2.65
C ASN A 329 -2.31 -5.90 -2.50
N ILE A 330 -3.08 -5.22 -3.35
CA ILE A 330 -3.15 -3.76 -3.40
C ILE A 330 -3.76 -3.19 -2.11
N ARG A 331 -4.80 -3.85 -1.57
CA ARG A 331 -5.38 -3.47 -0.29
C ARG A 331 -4.34 -3.44 0.83
N ALA A 332 -3.53 -4.51 0.98
CA ALA A 332 -2.47 -4.52 1.98
C ALA A 332 -1.43 -3.40 1.76
N CYS A 333 -1.08 -3.11 0.50
CA CYS A 333 -0.19 -1.99 0.19
C CYS A 333 -0.78 -0.64 0.62
N ILE A 334 -2.07 -0.41 0.38
CA ILE A 334 -2.77 0.82 0.80
C ILE A 334 -2.79 0.90 2.33
N VAL A 335 -3.22 -0.16 3.03
CA VAL A 335 -3.30 -0.18 4.50
C VAL A 335 -1.95 0.07 5.16
N ASP A 336 -0.88 -0.52 4.61
CA ASP A 336 0.48 -0.35 5.11
C ASP A 336 1.20 0.89 4.56
N SER A 337 0.51 1.81 3.87
CA SER A 337 1.11 3.05 3.37
C SER A 337 1.44 4.04 4.49
N ASP A 338 2.46 4.84 4.24
CA ASP A 338 2.97 5.86 5.16
C ASP A 338 2.22 7.19 5.02
N ILE A 339 1.81 7.50 3.78
CA ILE A 339 1.17 8.75 3.38
C ILE A 339 -0.04 8.45 2.50
N PHE A 340 -1.15 9.11 2.76
CA PHE A 340 -2.41 8.95 2.04
C PHE A 340 -2.75 10.25 1.32
N ILE A 341 -3.01 10.16 0.02
CA ILE A 341 -3.39 11.31 -0.81
C ILE A 341 -4.66 10.95 -1.59
N LYS A 342 -5.73 11.70 -1.34
CA LYS A 342 -6.94 11.62 -2.15
C LYS A 342 -6.73 12.24 -3.53
N ASN A 343 -7.31 11.59 -4.54
CA ASN A 343 -7.39 12.07 -5.91
C ASN A 343 -8.83 11.88 -6.39
N ASN A 344 -9.75 12.66 -5.83
CA ASN A 344 -11.15 12.65 -6.22
C ASN A 344 -11.37 13.55 -7.45
N GLY A 345 -12.45 13.32 -8.19
CA GLY A 345 -12.81 14.03 -9.41
C GLY A 345 -12.96 13.09 -10.61
N LYS A 346 -14.09 13.21 -11.30
CA LYS A 346 -14.45 12.38 -12.47
C LYS A 346 -13.52 12.66 -13.65
N ASN A 347 -13.17 13.93 -13.89
CA ASN A 347 -12.35 14.33 -15.03
C ASN A 347 -10.94 14.81 -14.63
N ILE A 348 -9.98 14.61 -15.55
CA ILE A 348 -8.68 15.29 -15.59
C ILE A 348 -8.84 16.84 -15.59
N HIS A 349 -10.05 17.32 -15.90
CA HIS A 349 -10.46 18.72 -15.98
C HIS A 349 -11.09 19.31 -14.70
N ASP A 350 -11.30 18.52 -13.64
CA ASP A 350 -11.55 19.14 -12.33
C ASP A 350 -10.22 19.68 -11.79
N GLU A 351 -9.85 20.83 -12.35
CA GLU A 351 -8.54 21.45 -12.14
C GLU A 351 -8.28 21.63 -10.64
N PHE A 352 -9.32 22.00 -9.88
CA PHE A 352 -9.20 22.23 -8.45
C PHE A 352 -8.82 20.97 -7.66
N LEU A 353 -9.53 19.85 -7.86
CA LEU A 353 -9.24 18.61 -7.13
C LEU A 353 -7.90 17.98 -7.55
N LYS A 354 -7.55 18.09 -8.83
CA LYS A 354 -6.25 17.65 -9.33
C LYS A 354 -5.11 18.49 -8.74
N LEU A 355 -5.31 19.80 -8.61
CA LEU A 355 -4.39 20.69 -7.91
C LEU A 355 -4.29 20.35 -6.42
N GLU A 356 -5.33 19.80 -5.80
CA GLU A 356 -5.27 19.32 -4.42
C GLU A 356 -4.34 18.11 -4.28
N MET A 357 -4.43 17.12 -5.19
CA MET A 357 -3.50 15.98 -5.21
C MET A 357 -2.05 16.45 -5.38
N TYR A 358 -1.80 17.32 -6.37
CA TYR A 358 -0.46 17.86 -6.62
C TYR A 358 0.07 18.69 -5.44
N GLY A 359 -0.77 19.53 -4.84
CA GLY A 359 -0.42 20.29 -3.65
C GLY A 359 -0.04 19.39 -2.47
N ASN A 360 -0.72 18.26 -2.29
CA ASN A 360 -0.36 17.27 -1.26
C ASN A 360 0.96 16.57 -1.57
N LEU A 361 1.22 16.18 -2.83
CA LEU A 361 2.52 15.61 -3.22
C LEU A 361 3.66 16.60 -2.92
N ILE A 362 3.50 17.86 -3.31
CA ILE A 362 4.46 18.93 -3.02
C ILE A 362 4.66 19.11 -1.51
N LYS A 363 3.57 19.14 -0.73
CA LYS A 363 3.62 19.24 0.74
C LYS A 363 4.51 18.15 1.33
N TYR A 364 4.25 16.89 1.00
CA TYR A 364 5.00 15.79 1.60
C TYR A 364 6.44 15.71 1.12
N ILE A 365 6.73 16.01 -0.15
CA ILE A 365 8.11 16.08 -0.64
C ILE A 365 8.89 17.18 0.09
N SER A 366 8.26 18.35 0.28
CA SER A 366 8.87 19.45 1.03
C SER A 366 9.16 19.03 2.48
N LEU A 367 8.25 18.31 3.13
CA LEU A 367 8.45 17.78 4.49
C LEU A 367 9.48 16.65 4.55
N ILE A 368 9.64 15.83 3.51
CA ILE A 368 10.70 14.81 3.43
C ILE A 368 12.06 15.51 3.33
N GLN A 369 12.17 16.53 2.48
CA GLN A 369 13.37 17.34 2.28
C GLN A 369 13.69 18.20 3.51
N HIS A 370 12.65 18.64 4.23
CA HIS A 370 12.75 19.52 5.39
C HIS A 370 11.68 19.20 6.45
N PRO A 371 11.97 18.26 7.36
CA PRO A 371 11.06 17.96 8.46
C PRO A 371 10.77 19.18 9.34
N GLY A 372 9.53 19.29 9.81
CA GLY A 372 9.09 20.37 10.70
C GLY A 372 8.85 21.72 10.03
N LEU A 373 8.88 21.80 8.69
CA LEU A 373 8.64 23.04 7.92
C LEU A 373 7.27 23.67 8.20
N ILE A 374 6.25 22.85 8.44
CA ILE A 374 4.92 23.25 8.91
C ILE A 374 4.41 22.27 9.96
N THR A 375 3.45 22.67 10.78
CA THR A 375 2.77 21.76 11.71
C THR A 375 1.76 20.86 10.98
N PRO A 376 1.45 19.65 11.49
CA PRO A 376 0.44 18.76 10.91
C PRO A 376 -0.95 19.40 10.89
N SER A 377 -1.84 18.87 10.05
CA SER A 377 -3.27 19.18 10.16
C SER A 377 -3.91 18.50 11.37
N HIS A 378 -5.09 18.99 11.77
CA HIS A 378 -5.85 18.36 12.85
C HIS A 378 -6.23 16.92 12.51
N ASP A 379 -6.69 16.68 11.27
CA ASP A 379 -7.07 15.34 10.81
C ASP A 379 -5.87 14.37 10.82
N GLU A 380 -4.66 14.82 10.45
CA GLU A 380 -3.43 14.02 10.58
C GLU A 380 -3.12 13.65 12.03
N LEU A 381 -3.25 14.61 12.95
CA LEU A 381 -3.00 14.35 14.37
C LEU A 381 -4.01 13.34 14.95
N MET A 382 -5.30 13.54 14.67
CA MET A 382 -6.35 12.66 15.20
C MET A 382 -6.27 11.26 14.60
N MET A 383 -5.97 11.15 13.30
CA MET A 383 -5.73 9.84 12.68
C MET A 383 -4.45 9.20 13.21
N GLN A 384 -3.39 9.95 13.53
CA GLN A 384 -2.20 9.40 14.18
C GLN A 384 -2.54 8.83 15.57
N ILE A 385 -3.43 9.47 16.33
CA ILE A 385 -3.91 8.95 17.62
C ILE A 385 -4.67 7.63 17.43
N ALA A 386 -5.62 7.58 16.49
CA ALA A 386 -6.34 6.33 16.14
C ALA A 386 -5.37 5.24 15.63
N PHE A 387 -4.39 5.61 14.82
CA PHE A 387 -3.38 4.69 14.32
C PHE A 387 -2.48 4.16 15.43
N THR A 388 -2.17 4.97 16.44
CA THR A 388 -1.38 4.55 17.60
C THR A 388 -2.20 3.64 18.50
N SER A 389 -3.48 3.94 18.74
CA SER A 389 -4.35 3.10 19.59
C SER A 389 -4.52 1.69 19.03
N LYS A 390 -4.47 1.51 17.70
CA LYS A 390 -4.55 0.19 17.05
C LYS A 390 -3.49 -0.80 17.57
N LEU A 391 -2.34 -0.33 18.05
CA LEU A 391 -1.27 -1.17 18.56
C LEU A 391 -1.66 -1.91 19.86
N MET A 392 -2.71 -1.45 20.55
CA MET A 392 -3.29 -2.11 21.71
C MET A 392 -4.25 -3.26 21.31
N SER A 393 -4.51 -3.46 20.03
CA SER A 393 -5.40 -4.51 19.54
C SER A 393 -4.91 -5.90 19.92
N GLY A 394 -5.70 -6.58 20.74
CA GLY A 394 -5.52 -7.99 21.08
C GLY A 394 -6.15 -8.94 20.06
N CYS A 395 -6.81 -8.43 19.02
CA CYS A 395 -7.39 -9.22 17.95
C CYS A 395 -6.33 -9.63 16.93
N ILE A 396 -6.17 -10.94 16.71
CA ILE A 396 -5.17 -11.46 15.77
C ILE A 396 -5.65 -11.45 14.30
N SER A 397 -6.92 -11.13 14.05
CA SER A 397 -7.46 -11.10 12.68
C SER A 397 -7.18 -9.78 11.98
N ARG A 398 -7.34 -8.65 12.69
CA ARG A 398 -7.11 -7.31 12.18
C ARG A 398 -6.73 -6.41 13.35
N GLN A 399 -5.91 -5.40 13.10
CA GLN A 399 -5.60 -4.35 14.08
C GLN A 399 -6.24 -3.04 13.63
N VAL A 400 -7.26 -2.61 14.35
CA VAL A 400 -8.03 -1.40 14.05
C VAL A 400 -7.99 -0.49 15.26
N GLY A 401 -7.81 0.81 15.03
CA GLY A 401 -7.88 1.84 16.05
C GLY A 401 -8.84 2.95 15.65
N ALA A 402 -9.43 3.60 16.64
CA ALA A 402 -10.39 4.69 16.47
C ALA A 402 -10.11 5.83 17.45
N CYS A 403 -10.49 7.05 17.07
CA CYS A 403 -10.45 8.25 17.89
C CYS A 403 -11.74 9.04 17.65
N VAL A 404 -12.40 9.46 18.74
CA VAL A 404 -13.63 10.26 18.68
C VAL A 404 -13.35 11.63 19.26
N THR A 405 -13.72 12.67 18.53
CA THR A 405 -13.61 14.06 18.97
C THR A 405 -14.98 14.70 19.16
N ASN A 406 -15.05 15.79 19.91
CA ASN A 406 -16.19 16.71 19.87
C ASN A 406 -16.12 17.64 18.65
N GLN A 407 -17.11 18.54 18.50
CA GLN A 407 -17.18 19.53 17.41
C GLN A 407 -15.97 20.48 17.33
N TYR A 408 -15.23 20.68 18.42
CA TYR A 408 -14.05 21.54 18.47
C TYR A 408 -12.74 20.79 18.15
N GLY A 409 -12.82 19.47 17.90
CA GLY A 409 -11.65 18.64 17.65
C GLY A 409 -10.93 18.15 18.92
N SER A 410 -11.49 18.37 20.12
CA SER A 410 -10.91 17.78 21.32
C SER A 410 -11.17 16.28 21.33
N VAL A 411 -10.12 15.47 21.55
CA VAL A 411 -10.24 14.03 21.78
C VAL A 411 -11.14 13.79 23.00
N LYS A 412 -12.11 12.88 22.85
CA LYS A 412 -13.00 12.44 23.94
C LYS A 412 -12.80 10.98 24.28
N SER A 413 -12.52 10.15 23.29
CA SER A 413 -12.11 8.77 23.52
C SER A 413 -11.26 8.25 22.39
N ILE A 414 -10.56 7.17 22.70
CA ILE A 414 -9.87 6.33 21.73
C ILE A 414 -10.37 4.91 21.88
N GLY A 415 -10.23 4.10 20.84
CA GLY A 415 -10.62 2.70 20.89
C GLY A 415 -9.71 1.86 20.02
N TRP A 416 -9.73 0.58 20.30
CA TRP A 416 -9.08 -0.46 19.51
C TRP A 416 -9.91 -1.73 19.62
N ASN A 417 -9.78 -2.60 18.63
CA ASN A 417 -10.54 -3.83 18.63
C ASN A 417 -9.89 -4.87 19.57
N ASP A 418 -10.59 -5.20 20.64
CA ASP A 418 -10.19 -6.24 21.59
C ASP A 418 -11.42 -6.84 22.28
N VAL A 419 -11.22 -7.92 23.04
CA VAL A 419 -12.27 -8.55 23.83
C VAL A 419 -12.82 -7.61 24.91
N ALA A 420 -13.99 -7.94 25.46
CA ALA A 420 -14.57 -7.17 26.56
C ALA A 420 -13.61 -7.09 27.76
N GLU A 421 -13.65 -5.97 28.49
CA GLU A 421 -12.79 -5.71 29.64
C GLU A 421 -12.85 -6.84 30.67
N GLY A 422 -11.68 -7.22 31.21
CA GLY A 422 -11.53 -8.35 32.13
C GLY A 422 -11.39 -9.71 31.46
N GLN A 423 -11.61 -9.83 30.15
CA GLN A 423 -11.35 -11.06 29.40
C GLN A 423 -9.92 -11.07 28.81
N THR A 424 -9.35 -12.27 28.63
CA THR A 424 -8.05 -12.43 27.97
C THR A 424 -8.17 -12.23 26.45
N SER A 425 -7.39 -11.28 25.93
CA SER A 425 -7.26 -10.94 24.51
C SER A 425 -6.83 -12.14 23.67
N CYS A 426 -7.28 -12.21 22.41
CA CYS A 426 -7.02 -13.36 21.54
C CYS A 426 -5.53 -13.65 21.33
N ILE A 427 -4.69 -12.60 21.20
CA ILE A 427 -3.24 -12.73 21.00
C ILE A 427 -2.53 -13.38 22.19
N LEU A 428 -3.06 -13.26 23.40
CA LEU A 428 -2.45 -13.77 24.63
C LEU A 428 -2.89 -15.20 24.98
N ARG A 429 -3.80 -15.79 24.21
CA ARG A 429 -4.33 -17.13 24.46
C ARG A 429 -3.47 -18.17 23.75
N SER A 430 -3.51 -19.40 24.24
CA SER A 430 -2.80 -20.54 23.64
C SER A 430 -3.75 -21.67 23.28
N ALA A 431 -3.61 -22.23 22.07
CA ALA A 431 -4.30 -23.45 21.67
C ALA A 431 -3.84 -24.66 22.50
N SER A 432 -2.54 -24.78 22.76
CA SER A 432 -1.96 -25.89 23.51
C SER A 432 -2.42 -25.92 24.97
N GLU A 433 -2.60 -24.77 25.59
CA GLU A 433 -3.10 -24.68 26.96
C GLU A 433 -4.55 -25.22 27.05
N ILE A 434 -5.44 -24.83 26.14
CA ILE A 434 -6.83 -25.29 26.16
C ILE A 434 -6.95 -26.78 25.80
N LEU A 435 -6.13 -27.28 24.86
CA LEU A 435 -6.09 -28.70 24.50
C LEU A 435 -5.60 -29.59 25.64
N LYS A 436 -4.78 -29.05 26.56
CA LYS A 436 -4.36 -29.71 27.81
C LYS A 436 -5.38 -29.62 28.94
N ASN A 437 -6.63 -29.27 28.65
CA ASN A 437 -7.71 -29.13 29.63
C ASN A 437 -7.42 -28.09 30.72
N SER A 438 -6.83 -26.95 30.36
CA SER A 438 -6.61 -25.85 31.32
C SER A 438 -7.91 -25.38 31.98
N ASN A 439 -7.84 -25.18 33.29
CA ASN A 439 -8.91 -24.58 34.09
C ASN A 439 -8.90 -23.05 34.06
N SER A 440 -7.93 -22.43 33.37
CA SER A 440 -7.78 -20.97 33.26
C SER A 440 -9.08 -20.25 32.89
N ASN A 441 -9.30 -19.07 33.48
CA ASN A 441 -10.41 -18.18 33.15
C ASN A 441 -10.24 -17.46 31.80
N ALA A 442 -9.08 -17.62 31.14
CA ALA A 442 -8.83 -17.12 29.79
C ALA A 442 -9.72 -17.78 28.71
N TYR A 443 -10.42 -18.87 29.04
CA TYR A 443 -11.23 -19.65 28.13
C TYR A 443 -12.69 -19.77 28.57
N SER A 444 -13.60 -19.56 27.62
CA SER A 444 -15.04 -19.72 27.87
C SER A 444 -15.41 -21.18 28.14
N ALA A 445 -16.52 -21.41 28.85
CA ALA A 445 -17.05 -22.75 29.06
C ALA A 445 -17.31 -23.49 27.74
N PHE A 446 -17.75 -22.76 26.70
CA PHE A 446 -17.96 -23.31 25.36
C PHE A 446 -16.66 -23.84 24.75
N GLU A 447 -15.58 -23.08 24.81
CA GLU A 447 -14.29 -23.50 24.24
C GLU A 447 -13.70 -24.69 25.01
N LYS A 448 -13.98 -24.82 26.31
CA LYS A 448 -13.54 -25.96 27.12
C LYS A 448 -14.26 -27.27 26.79
N THR A 449 -15.36 -27.23 26.03
CA THR A 449 -16.09 -28.44 25.62
C THR A 449 -15.25 -29.35 24.71
N SER A 450 -15.49 -30.65 24.79
CA SER A 450 -14.91 -31.64 23.88
C SER A 450 -15.33 -31.39 22.43
N LYS A 451 -16.53 -30.85 22.18
CA LYS A 451 -16.97 -30.45 20.83
C LYS A 451 -16.00 -29.45 20.22
N PHE A 452 -15.69 -28.34 20.91
CA PHE A 452 -14.81 -27.32 20.36
C PHE A 452 -13.36 -27.80 20.24
N LYS A 453 -12.81 -28.40 21.31
CA LYS A 453 -11.42 -28.86 21.32
C LYS A 453 -11.15 -29.92 20.26
N GLU A 454 -11.94 -30.99 20.25
CA GLU A 454 -11.69 -32.15 19.39
C GLU A 454 -12.16 -31.92 17.96
N LYS A 455 -13.36 -31.35 17.75
CA LYS A 455 -13.93 -31.20 16.40
C LYS A 455 -13.49 -29.94 15.67
N CYS A 456 -13.06 -28.90 16.40
CA CYS A 456 -12.73 -27.61 15.80
C CYS A 456 -11.23 -27.28 15.92
N LEU A 457 -10.71 -27.19 17.14
CA LEU A 457 -9.38 -26.64 17.38
C LEU A 457 -8.25 -27.59 16.96
N LYS A 458 -8.34 -28.88 17.33
CA LYS A 458 -7.32 -29.90 16.96
C LYS A 458 -7.15 -30.10 15.46
N LYS A 459 -8.17 -29.78 14.65
CA LYS A 459 -8.08 -29.86 13.18
C LYS A 459 -7.07 -28.87 12.60
N GLU A 460 -6.90 -27.71 13.25
CA GLU A 460 -6.04 -26.62 12.77
C GLU A 460 -4.73 -26.54 13.56
N TYR A 461 -4.76 -26.86 14.85
CA TYR A 461 -3.61 -26.86 15.75
C TYR A 461 -3.27 -28.30 16.16
N THR A 462 -2.61 -29.02 15.25
CA THR A 462 -2.03 -30.34 15.52
C THR A 462 -0.82 -30.23 16.46
N GLU A 463 -0.40 -31.36 17.05
CA GLU A 463 0.80 -31.40 17.90
C GLU A 463 2.05 -30.94 17.16
N ASP A 464 2.18 -31.29 15.88
CA ASP A 464 3.27 -30.84 15.01
C ASP A 464 3.26 -29.32 14.80
N ASN A 465 2.09 -28.74 14.50
CA ASN A 465 1.95 -27.29 14.30
C ASN A 465 2.32 -26.52 15.58
N ILE A 466 1.84 -26.99 16.72
CA ILE A 466 2.15 -26.39 18.03
C ILE A 466 3.64 -26.51 18.34
N SER A 467 4.24 -27.67 18.11
CA SER A 467 5.66 -27.91 18.35
C SER A 467 6.54 -27.03 17.45
N LEU A 468 6.15 -26.86 16.18
CA LEU A 468 6.82 -25.96 15.24
C LEU A 468 6.79 -24.50 15.71
N LEU A 469 5.63 -24.02 16.19
CA LEU A 469 5.51 -22.65 16.73
C LEU A 469 6.38 -22.46 17.97
N LYS A 470 6.36 -23.42 18.90
CA LYS A 470 7.17 -23.39 20.12
C LYS A 470 8.67 -23.45 19.86
N ALA A 471 9.11 -24.27 18.90
CA ALA A 471 10.50 -24.33 18.48
C ALA A 471 11.02 -22.97 17.94
N LYS A 472 10.12 -22.12 17.44
CA LYS A 472 10.41 -20.75 17.01
C LYS A 472 10.20 -19.69 18.11
N GLY A 473 9.84 -20.10 19.33
CA GLY A 473 9.52 -19.19 20.43
C GLY A 473 8.22 -18.39 20.25
N LEU A 474 7.31 -18.85 19.39
CA LEU A 474 6.05 -18.18 19.09
C LEU A 474 4.91 -18.71 19.95
N ASN A 475 3.98 -17.83 20.32
CA ASN A 475 2.71 -18.22 20.95
C ASN A 475 1.77 -18.85 19.90
N ASP A 476 1.02 -19.86 20.31
CA ASP A 476 0.03 -20.56 19.47
C ASP A 476 -1.38 -19.98 19.67
N SER A 477 -1.49 -18.66 19.49
CA SER A 477 -2.74 -17.91 19.52
C SER A 477 -3.69 -18.36 18.42
N TYR A 478 -5.00 -18.35 18.69
CA TYR A 478 -6.03 -18.73 17.72
C TYR A 478 -7.21 -17.75 17.70
N CYS A 479 -7.82 -17.61 16.52
CA CYS A 479 -8.99 -16.77 16.32
C CYS A 479 -10.25 -17.63 16.50
N PHE A 480 -10.99 -17.39 17.58
CA PHE A 480 -12.21 -18.16 17.88
C PHE A 480 -13.20 -18.18 16.71
N LYS A 481 -13.48 -17.01 16.10
CA LYS A 481 -14.40 -16.89 14.96
C LYS A 481 -13.96 -17.77 13.80
N SER A 482 -12.69 -17.71 13.40
CA SER A 482 -12.17 -18.47 12.27
C SER A 482 -12.26 -19.98 12.52
N ILE A 483 -11.91 -20.44 13.72
CA ILE A 483 -12.00 -21.86 14.09
C ILE A 483 -13.45 -22.34 14.16
N TYR A 484 -14.33 -21.55 14.79
CA TYR A 484 -15.72 -21.91 14.96
C TYR A 484 -16.49 -21.96 13.63
N THR A 485 -16.35 -20.95 12.76
CA THR A 485 -17.04 -20.91 11.47
C THR A 485 -16.65 -22.07 10.57
N LYS A 486 -15.35 -22.42 10.51
CA LYS A 486 -14.88 -23.61 9.77
C LYS A 486 -15.47 -24.90 10.32
N CYS A 487 -15.54 -25.02 11.65
CA CYS A 487 -16.03 -26.22 12.32
C CYS A 487 -17.53 -26.49 12.10
N GLU A 488 -18.33 -25.42 12.04
CA GLU A 488 -19.77 -25.52 11.89
C GLU A 488 -20.23 -25.59 10.42
N GLU A 489 -19.31 -25.54 9.44
CA GLU A 489 -19.61 -25.48 7.99
C GLU A 489 -20.58 -24.34 7.61
N LYS A 490 -20.69 -23.32 8.47
CA LYS A 490 -21.61 -22.19 8.28
C LYS A 490 -20.98 -21.15 7.36
N GLN A 491 -21.84 -20.40 6.64
CA GLN A 491 -21.41 -19.33 5.74
C GLN A 491 -20.39 -18.39 6.41
N THR A 492 -19.40 -17.98 5.62
CA THR A 492 -18.16 -17.30 6.05
C THR A 492 -18.35 -15.86 6.53
N TYR A 493 -19.54 -15.27 6.39
CA TYR A 493 -19.79 -13.85 6.65
C TYR A 493 -20.68 -13.59 7.87
N ASN A 494 -20.29 -14.07 9.05
CA ASN A 494 -20.97 -13.71 10.29
C ASN A 494 -20.11 -12.75 11.15
N GLN A 495 -20.57 -11.51 11.29
CA GLN A 495 -19.91 -10.49 12.12
C GLN A 495 -20.08 -10.74 13.63
N VAL A 496 -21.06 -11.55 14.07
CA VAL A 496 -21.42 -11.67 15.50
C VAL A 496 -20.66 -12.72 16.30
N HIS A 497 -19.86 -13.58 15.64
CA HIS A 497 -19.11 -14.65 16.32
C HIS A 497 -17.69 -14.24 16.75
N THR A 498 -17.31 -12.98 16.52
CA THR A 498 -16.04 -12.45 17.06
C THR A 498 -16.13 -12.29 18.57
N ARG A 499 -15.02 -12.54 19.28
CA ARG A 499 -14.89 -12.18 20.70
C ARG A 499 -14.52 -10.72 20.89
N ALA A 500 -13.84 -10.13 19.91
CA ALA A 500 -13.36 -8.76 19.99
C ALA A 500 -14.48 -7.79 19.59
N LEU A 501 -14.68 -6.77 20.41
CA LEU A 501 -15.40 -5.56 20.07
C LEU A 501 -14.64 -4.83 18.95
N HIS A 502 -15.36 -4.04 18.16
CA HIS A 502 -14.74 -3.18 17.16
C HIS A 502 -14.07 -1.96 17.81
N ALA A 503 -13.12 -1.34 17.11
CA ALA A 503 -12.40 -0.19 17.65
C ALA A 503 -13.32 1.01 17.89
N GLU A 504 -14.24 1.27 16.96
CA GLU A 504 -15.24 2.34 17.05
C GLU A 504 -16.21 2.08 18.20
N GLU A 505 -16.67 0.83 18.33
CA GLU A 505 -17.54 0.42 19.43
C GLU A 505 -16.86 0.59 20.79
N ASN A 506 -15.60 0.17 20.91
CA ASN A 506 -14.82 0.36 22.14
C ASN A 506 -14.64 1.85 22.45
N ALA A 507 -14.34 2.68 21.45
CA ALA A 507 -14.24 4.13 21.64
C ALA A 507 -15.55 4.74 22.17
N PHE A 508 -16.72 4.31 21.65
CA PHE A 508 -18.01 4.76 22.15
C PHE A 508 -18.33 4.24 23.56
N LEU A 509 -17.97 2.99 23.87
CA LEU A 509 -18.14 2.43 25.21
C LEU A 509 -17.26 3.13 26.24
N GLN A 510 -16.04 3.53 25.88
CA GLN A 510 -15.19 4.32 26.76
C GLN A 510 -15.81 5.69 27.09
N LEU A 511 -16.50 6.32 26.14
CA LEU A 511 -17.27 7.54 26.42
C LEU A 511 -18.41 7.26 27.40
N ALA A 512 -19.17 6.19 27.18
CA ALA A 512 -20.28 5.84 28.07
C ALA A 512 -19.80 5.47 29.49
N LYS A 513 -18.63 4.83 29.60
CA LYS A 513 -18.08 4.35 30.87
C LYS A 513 -17.32 5.42 31.65
N TYR A 514 -16.54 6.26 30.98
CA TYR A 514 -15.58 7.19 31.60
C TYR A 514 -15.79 8.67 31.22
N GLY A 515 -16.68 8.96 30.27
CA GLY A 515 -16.87 10.31 29.76
C GLY A 515 -17.41 11.30 30.80
N SER A 516 -16.98 12.55 30.71
CA SER A 516 -17.29 13.64 31.65
C SER A 516 -18.66 14.29 31.44
N GLY A 517 -19.60 13.64 30.74
CA GLY A 517 -20.89 14.23 30.34
C GLY A 517 -20.81 15.20 29.15
N GLU A 518 -19.63 15.39 28.57
CA GLU A 518 -19.45 16.26 27.40
C GLU A 518 -19.89 15.59 26.09
N SER A 519 -20.57 16.36 25.25
CA SER A 519 -21.15 15.89 24.01
C SER A 519 -20.12 15.60 22.91
N ILE A 520 -20.36 14.53 22.15
CA ILE A 520 -19.70 14.21 20.87
C ILE A 520 -20.56 14.57 19.65
N ILE A 521 -21.72 15.19 19.87
CA ILE A 521 -22.57 15.73 18.80
C ILE A 521 -21.74 16.71 17.97
N ASP A 522 -21.94 16.64 16.66
CA ASP A 522 -21.19 17.40 15.65
C ASP A 522 -19.68 17.09 15.62
N GLY A 523 -19.25 16.05 16.34
CA GLY A 523 -17.88 15.57 16.41
C GLY A 523 -17.44 14.77 15.19
N THR A 524 -16.20 14.28 15.26
CA THR A 524 -15.57 13.47 14.20
C THR A 524 -15.14 12.12 14.74
N LEU A 525 -15.47 11.05 14.00
CA LEU A 525 -14.93 9.71 14.19
C LEU A 525 -13.77 9.50 13.21
N TYR A 526 -12.58 9.27 13.73
CA TYR A 526 -11.41 8.82 12.97
C TYR A 526 -11.24 7.32 13.19
N SER A 527 -11.13 6.52 12.13
CA SER A 527 -10.90 5.07 12.24
C SER A 527 -9.90 4.56 11.21
N THR A 528 -9.03 3.62 11.58
CA THR A 528 -8.07 3.05 10.62
C THR A 528 -8.72 2.12 9.61
N ALA A 529 -9.99 1.73 9.81
CA ALA A 529 -10.83 1.04 8.85
C ALA A 529 -12.22 1.70 8.82
N SER A 530 -12.94 1.63 7.71
CA SER A 530 -14.28 2.21 7.68
C SER A 530 -15.23 1.45 8.60
N PRO A 531 -16.16 2.13 9.28
CA PRO A 531 -17.05 1.48 10.23
C PRO A 531 -17.97 0.45 9.56
N CYS A 532 -18.17 -0.70 10.21
CA CYS A 532 -19.17 -1.68 9.77
C CYS A 532 -20.60 -1.15 9.94
N GLU A 533 -21.61 -1.91 9.53
CA GLU A 533 -23.02 -1.54 9.66
C GLU A 533 -23.43 -1.24 11.11
N LEU A 534 -22.94 -2.03 12.08
CA LEU A 534 -23.27 -1.81 13.50
C LEU A 534 -22.59 -0.57 14.08
N CYS A 535 -21.32 -0.33 13.74
CA CYS A 535 -20.60 0.86 14.20
C CYS A 535 -21.12 2.12 13.52
N SER A 536 -21.55 2.02 12.25
CA SER A 536 -22.18 3.11 11.50
C SER A 536 -23.50 3.54 12.11
N LYS A 537 -24.36 2.59 12.52
CA LYS A 537 -25.59 2.89 13.27
C LYS A 537 -25.30 3.65 14.55
N LYS A 538 -24.28 3.22 15.31
CA LYS A 538 -23.87 3.89 16.56
C LYS A 538 -23.34 5.30 16.31
N ALA A 539 -22.47 5.48 15.32
CA ALA A 539 -21.95 6.80 14.96
C ALA A 539 -23.08 7.78 14.58
N TYR A 540 -24.05 7.32 13.78
CA TYR A 540 -25.22 8.10 13.42
C TYR A 540 -26.07 8.47 14.64
N GLN A 541 -26.41 7.48 15.48
CA GLN A 541 -27.19 7.66 16.70
C GLN A 541 -26.55 8.65 17.69
N LEU A 542 -25.21 8.68 17.75
CA LEU A 542 -24.45 9.54 18.65
C LEU A 542 -24.24 10.97 18.09
N GLY A 543 -24.77 11.27 16.90
CA GLY A 543 -24.69 12.61 16.31
C GLY A 543 -23.31 12.96 15.76
N ILE A 544 -22.48 11.97 15.38
CA ILE A 544 -21.21 12.22 14.69
C ILE A 544 -21.49 12.90 13.36
N LYS A 545 -20.79 14.00 13.06
CA LYS A 545 -20.96 14.77 11.82
C LYS A 545 -19.96 14.41 10.73
N ARG A 546 -18.78 13.91 11.10
CA ARG A 546 -17.74 13.51 10.15
C ARG A 546 -17.18 12.13 10.49
N ILE A 547 -16.93 11.32 9.47
CA ILE A 547 -16.24 10.03 9.60
C ILE A 547 -15.07 10.03 8.64
N ILE A 548 -13.85 9.90 9.17
CA ILE A 548 -12.61 9.86 8.40
C ILE A 548 -11.94 8.51 8.58
N TYR A 549 -11.62 7.83 7.48
CA TYR A 549 -11.06 6.48 7.53
C TYR A 549 -9.98 6.20 6.49
N ILE A 550 -9.15 5.19 6.75
CA ILE A 550 -8.06 4.76 5.86
C ILE A 550 -8.51 3.64 4.93
N ASP A 551 -8.84 2.47 5.49
CA ASP A 551 -9.19 1.27 4.71
C ASP A 551 -10.70 1.19 4.46
N PRO A 552 -11.18 1.22 3.21
CA PRO A 552 -12.60 0.94 2.94
C PRO A 552 -12.96 -0.50 3.34
N TYR A 553 -14.04 -0.63 4.09
CA TYR A 553 -14.61 -1.91 4.49
C TYR A 553 -15.72 -2.32 3.51
N PRO A 554 -15.74 -3.58 3.03
CA PRO A 554 -16.79 -4.04 2.14
C PRO A 554 -18.13 -4.10 2.89
N GLY A 555 -19.19 -3.56 2.29
CA GLY A 555 -20.52 -3.59 2.88
C GLY A 555 -21.44 -2.54 2.29
N ILE A 556 -22.62 -2.40 2.87
CA ILE A 556 -23.62 -1.40 2.47
C ILE A 556 -23.76 -0.28 3.50
N ALA A 557 -22.84 -0.19 4.47
CA ALA A 557 -22.94 0.74 5.58
C ALA A 557 -23.05 2.20 5.11
N LYS A 558 -22.30 2.56 4.07
CA LYS A 558 -22.33 3.89 3.46
C LYS A 558 -23.69 4.17 2.83
N GLU A 559 -24.11 3.35 1.88
CA GLU A 559 -25.31 3.56 1.07
C GLU A 559 -26.60 3.40 1.87
N ASN A 560 -26.62 2.47 2.85
CA ASN A 560 -27.82 2.12 3.60
C ASN A 560 -28.01 2.94 4.88
N ILE A 561 -26.92 3.30 5.58
CA ILE A 561 -26.98 3.92 6.92
C ILE A 561 -26.46 5.35 6.90
N LEU A 562 -25.24 5.56 6.41
CA LEU A 562 -24.56 6.84 6.58
C LEU A 562 -24.96 7.90 5.55
N GLN A 563 -25.67 7.51 4.48
CA GLN A 563 -26.21 8.41 3.44
C GLN A 563 -27.73 8.59 3.51
N SER A 564 -28.39 8.05 4.54
CA SER A 564 -29.84 8.13 4.72
C SER A 564 -30.24 8.95 5.96
N GLY A 565 -31.49 9.41 6.01
CA GLY A 565 -32.06 10.22 7.11
C GLY A 565 -31.75 11.72 7.04
N GLU A 566 -32.12 12.44 8.09
CA GLU A 566 -32.12 13.92 8.12
C GLU A 566 -30.72 14.52 8.34
N HIS A 567 -29.81 13.80 9.00
CA HIS A 567 -28.50 14.30 9.41
C HIS A 567 -27.35 13.33 9.07
N PRO A 568 -27.16 12.97 7.78
CA PRO A 568 -26.10 12.05 7.39
C PRO A 568 -24.70 12.63 7.65
N PRO A 569 -23.77 11.88 8.27
CA PRO A 569 -22.39 12.32 8.45
C PRO A 569 -21.65 12.46 7.12
N LYS A 570 -20.70 13.39 7.06
CA LYS A 570 -19.76 13.49 5.95
C LYS A 570 -18.70 12.39 6.05
N ILE A 571 -18.66 11.52 5.06
CA ILE A 571 -17.73 10.37 5.00
C ILE A 571 -16.56 10.72 4.09
N GLU A 572 -15.33 10.65 4.61
CA GLU A 572 -14.13 11.09 3.92
C GLU A 572 -12.99 10.05 4.01
N LEU A 573 -12.32 9.79 2.89
CA LEU A 573 -11.05 9.07 2.90
C LEU A 573 -9.97 9.96 3.53
N PHE A 574 -9.17 9.37 4.39
CA PHE A 574 -8.06 10.05 5.06
C PHE A 574 -7.03 10.58 4.05
N THR A 575 -6.52 11.78 4.30
CA THR A 575 -5.39 12.38 3.59
C THR A 575 -4.43 12.92 4.63
N GLY A 576 -3.20 12.41 4.63
CA GLY A 576 -2.31 12.63 5.76
C GLY A 576 -1.13 11.66 5.81
N ALA A 577 -0.11 12.01 6.59
CA ALA A 577 0.92 11.05 7.01
C ALA A 577 0.55 10.41 8.35
N ILE A 578 0.90 9.13 8.54
CA ILE A 578 0.69 8.38 9.80
C ILE A 578 1.91 7.53 10.15
N GLY A 579 1.86 6.86 11.29
CA GLY A 579 2.90 5.95 11.77
C GLY A 579 4.24 6.65 11.92
N THR A 580 5.31 5.98 11.50
CA THR A 580 6.67 6.53 11.60
C THR A 580 6.89 7.74 10.68
N ALA A 581 6.18 7.81 9.55
CA ALA A 581 6.29 8.93 8.62
C ALA A 581 5.77 10.23 9.22
N PHE A 582 4.65 10.19 9.96
CA PHE A 582 4.16 11.37 10.69
C PHE A 582 5.26 12.00 11.55
N HIS A 583 5.94 11.19 12.37
CA HIS A 583 7.03 11.67 13.21
C HIS A 583 8.23 12.14 12.39
N LYS A 584 8.64 11.39 11.35
CA LYS A 584 9.77 11.76 10.48
C LYS A 584 9.56 13.07 9.73
N LEU A 585 8.31 13.43 9.41
CA LEU A 585 7.96 14.61 8.61
C LEU A 585 7.73 15.85 9.47
N TYR A 586 7.20 15.70 10.69
CA TYR A 586 6.81 16.84 11.52
C TYR A 586 7.77 17.14 12.68
N THR A 587 8.70 16.23 12.99
CA THR A 587 9.74 16.50 13.99
C THR A 587 10.80 17.43 13.42
N GLN A 588 11.00 18.58 14.06
CA GLN A 588 12.10 19.50 13.73
C GLN A 588 13.44 18.84 14.05
N ILE A 589 14.39 18.88 13.11
CA ILE A 589 15.75 18.36 13.34
C ILE A 589 16.52 19.30 14.28
N ILE A 590 16.32 20.61 14.08
CA ILE A 590 16.85 21.71 14.89
C ILE A 590 15.67 22.63 15.16
N PRO A 591 15.54 23.25 16.34
CA PRO A 591 14.52 24.27 16.58
C PRO A 591 14.55 25.33 15.47
N TYR A 592 13.41 25.60 14.85
CA TYR A 592 13.33 26.45 13.65
C TYR A 592 13.91 27.87 13.86
N LYS A 593 13.81 28.39 15.09
CA LYS A 593 14.43 29.66 15.49
C LYS A 593 15.96 29.63 15.32
N ASP A 594 16.60 28.56 15.77
CA ASP A 594 18.05 28.44 15.75
C ASP A 594 18.57 28.21 14.32
N GLU A 595 17.79 27.49 13.51
CA GLU A 595 18.04 27.32 12.08
C GLU A 595 18.09 28.68 11.36
N ILE A 596 17.08 29.52 11.55
CA ILE A 596 17.03 30.88 10.96
C ILE A 596 18.20 31.72 11.45
N ASN A 597 18.47 31.73 12.75
CA ASN A 597 19.57 32.52 13.31
C ASN A 597 20.92 32.11 12.69
N SER A 598 21.16 30.81 12.53
CA SER A 598 22.39 30.32 11.89
C SER A 598 22.51 30.74 10.42
N LEU A 599 21.40 30.81 9.68
CA LEU A 599 21.40 31.27 8.30
C LEU A 599 21.68 32.77 8.20
N LEU A 600 21.09 33.58 9.09
CA LEU A 600 21.26 35.03 9.12
C LEU A 600 22.68 35.46 9.53
N ILE A 601 23.29 34.80 10.53
CA ILE A 601 24.68 35.06 10.95
C ILE A 601 25.65 34.85 9.78
N ASN A 602 25.41 33.84 8.95
CA ASN A 602 26.27 33.57 7.80
C ASN A 602 26.08 34.61 6.68
N LEU A 603 24.89 35.17 6.50
CA LEU A 603 24.66 36.28 5.57
C LEU A 603 25.41 37.54 5.98
N GLU A 604 25.44 37.87 7.28
CA GLU A 604 26.21 39.02 7.78
C GLU A 604 27.72 38.86 7.58
N LYS A 605 28.25 37.63 7.67
CA LYS A 605 29.66 37.34 7.38
C LYS A 605 29.97 37.44 5.89
N ASP A 606 29.13 36.90 5.03
CA ASP A 606 29.28 36.99 3.57
C ASP A 606 29.26 38.45 3.09
N ASN A 607 28.43 39.31 3.70
CA ASN A 607 28.35 40.75 3.36
C ASN A 607 29.50 41.60 3.92
N LYS A 608 30.23 41.14 4.95
CA LYS A 608 31.41 41.85 5.52
C LYS A 608 32.72 41.50 4.81
N CYS A 609 32.71 40.52 3.92
CA CYS A 609 33.88 40.05 3.16
C CYS A 609 33.88 40.48 1.67
N VAL A 610 33.02 41.43 1.29
CA VAL A 610 32.95 42.03 -0.06
C VAL A 610 33.63 43.39 -0.07
#